data_AF-E3NM47-F1
#
_entry.id   AF-E3NM47-F1
#
_cell.length_a   1.000
_cell.length_b   1.000
_cell.length_c   1.000
_cell.angle_alpha   90.00
_cell.angle_beta   90.00
_cell.angle_gamma   90.00
#
_symmetry.space_group_name_H-M   'P 1'
#
loop_
_entity.id
_entity.type
_entity.pdbx_description
1 polymer ?
#
loop_
_entity_poly.entity_id
_entity_poly.type
_entity_poly.pdbx_seq_one_letter_code
_entity_poly.pdbx_strand_id
1 'polypeptide(L)'
;MSISDTIHRNQDDKMLEECQEWVRMFLKDFGPDDIFFDAEFEYSDGSLKWDAHGTILNFIYIKKNSIYPLDLFTNMEWDKNGTLNYQKIKNEAFAPLTLYKDTWPFHAHQGRLGDCWLIAPLMTIARRQKLLEWIIPPNDYSLKYGIFLVRLVGFYCKTYILKIIFRLFFNGEWQIVVVDGHLPCDEQCFPEFAFTFYDRLWPSLIEKAVAKMLGGYHKLDGASSTQAFEYLTGMVQKFSD
;
A
#
# COMPACT_ATOMS: atom_id res chain seq x y z
N MET A 1 -11.74 -9.64 -25.97
CA MET A 1 -11.01 -8.44 -25.52
C MET A 1 -11.26 -7.37 -26.56
N SER A 2 -11.90 -6.26 -26.22
CA SER A 2 -12.30 -5.24 -27.20
C SER A 2 -11.11 -4.38 -27.62
N ILE A 3 -11.20 -3.72 -28.78
CA ILE A 3 -10.17 -2.78 -29.26
C ILE A 3 -9.95 -1.65 -28.24
N SER A 4 -11.04 -1.20 -27.58
CA SER A 4 -10.99 -0.21 -26.49
C SER A 4 -10.19 -0.73 -25.28
N ASP A 5 -10.43 -1.98 -24.85
CA ASP A 5 -9.71 -2.61 -23.72
C ASP A 5 -8.21 -2.81 -23.99
N THR A 6 -7.83 -2.79 -25.27
CA THR A 6 -6.45 -2.98 -25.74
C THR A 6 -5.72 -1.64 -25.83
N ILE A 7 -6.40 -0.60 -26.30
CA ILE A 7 -5.87 0.77 -26.34
C ILE A 7 -5.66 1.33 -24.91
N HIS A 8 -6.62 1.14 -24.00
CA HIS A 8 -6.47 1.59 -22.61
C HIS A 8 -5.31 0.88 -21.90
N ARG A 9 -5.20 -0.45 -22.03
CA ARG A 9 -4.05 -1.19 -21.48
C ARG A 9 -2.71 -0.70 -22.00
N ASN A 10 -2.62 -0.41 -23.30
CA ASN A 10 -1.40 0.14 -23.89
C ASN A 10 -1.03 1.52 -23.30
N GLN A 11 -2.00 2.32 -22.88
CA GLN A 11 -1.75 3.62 -22.26
C GLN A 11 -1.35 3.49 -20.78
N ASP A 12 -1.98 2.58 -20.04
CA ASP A 12 -1.64 2.29 -18.64
C ASP A 12 -0.21 1.71 -18.51
N ASP A 13 0.19 0.89 -19.47
CA ASP A 13 1.54 0.33 -19.54
C ASP A 13 2.57 1.39 -19.93
N LYS A 14 2.23 2.32 -20.84
CA LYS A 14 3.09 3.47 -21.16
C LYS A 14 3.37 4.36 -19.95
N MET A 15 2.34 4.67 -19.15
CA MET A 15 2.53 5.50 -17.95
C MET A 15 3.44 4.80 -16.92
N LEU A 16 3.34 3.48 -16.78
CA LEU A 16 4.25 2.71 -15.93
C LEU A 16 5.68 2.73 -16.46
N GLU A 17 5.89 2.55 -17.76
CA GLU A 17 7.21 2.63 -18.37
C GLU A 17 7.86 4.00 -18.14
N GLU A 18 7.12 5.09 -18.31
CA GLU A 18 7.58 6.45 -18.05
C GLU A 18 7.97 6.65 -16.57
N CYS A 19 7.14 6.18 -15.64
CA CYS A 19 7.44 6.26 -14.20
C CYS A 19 8.68 5.42 -13.84
N GLN A 20 8.79 4.21 -14.40
CA GLN A 20 9.97 3.35 -14.18
C GLN A 20 11.24 4.00 -14.71
N GLU A 21 11.19 4.66 -15.87
CA GLU A 21 12.35 5.36 -16.41
C GLU A 21 12.74 6.57 -15.56
N TRP A 22 11.75 7.34 -15.09
CA TRP A 22 12.00 8.40 -14.11
C TRP A 22 12.68 7.86 -12.84
N VAL A 23 12.20 6.74 -12.27
CA VAL A 23 12.84 6.11 -11.10
C VAL A 23 14.28 5.72 -11.41
N ARG A 24 14.55 5.09 -12.57
CA ARG A 24 15.91 4.71 -12.96
C ARG A 24 16.83 5.92 -13.09
N MET A 25 16.34 7.03 -13.63
CA MET A 25 17.11 8.27 -13.74
C MET A 25 17.38 8.88 -12.36
N PHE A 26 16.35 8.95 -11.51
CA PHE A 26 16.44 9.48 -10.15
C PHE A 26 17.42 8.70 -9.28
N LEU A 27 17.42 7.36 -9.39
CA LEU A 27 18.31 6.48 -8.62
C LEU A 27 19.79 6.53 -9.07
N LYS A 28 20.14 7.24 -10.15
CA LYS A 28 21.56 7.42 -10.53
C LYS A 28 22.33 8.26 -9.52
N ASP A 29 21.62 9.13 -8.81
CA ASP A 29 22.20 10.01 -7.80
C ASP A 29 22.18 9.37 -6.40
N PHE A 30 21.63 8.16 -6.26
CA PHE A 30 21.59 7.43 -4.98
C PHE A 30 22.92 6.72 -4.68
N GLY A 31 23.41 6.94 -3.48
CA GLY A 31 24.43 6.12 -2.84
C GLY A 31 23.92 4.72 -2.46
N PRO A 32 24.83 3.81 -2.05
CA PRO A 32 24.49 2.42 -1.73
C PRO A 32 23.54 2.27 -0.53
N ASP A 33 23.52 3.25 0.38
CA ASP A 33 22.72 3.27 1.60
C ASP A 33 21.55 4.27 1.54
N ASP A 34 21.39 4.98 0.42
CA ASP A 34 20.34 5.98 0.27
C ASP A 34 18.98 5.32 0.13
N ILE A 35 18.00 5.89 0.82
CA ILE A 35 16.61 5.46 0.82
C ILE A 35 15.73 6.62 0.43
N PHE A 36 14.76 6.35 -0.44
CA PHE A 36 13.79 7.31 -0.89
C PHE A 36 12.93 7.80 0.28
N PHE A 37 12.75 9.11 0.32
CA PHE A 37 11.87 9.79 1.26
C PHE A 37 10.99 10.76 0.47
N ASP A 38 9.69 10.59 0.60
CA ASP A 38 8.66 11.33 -0.11
C ASP A 38 8.32 12.60 0.66
N ALA A 39 9.15 13.63 0.49
CA ALA A 39 8.97 14.91 1.17
C ALA A 39 7.69 15.67 0.77
N GLU A 40 7.03 15.26 -0.32
CA GLU A 40 5.81 15.90 -0.82
C GLU A 40 4.54 15.33 -0.18
N PHE A 41 4.63 14.19 0.51
CA PHE A 41 3.45 13.58 1.11
C PHE A 41 3.14 14.21 2.48
N GLU A 42 2.06 14.99 2.52
CA GLU A 42 1.45 15.45 3.77
C GLU A 42 0.63 14.32 4.40
N TYR A 43 1.16 13.74 5.48
CA TYR A 43 0.56 12.57 6.13
C TYR A 43 -0.78 12.88 6.83
N SER A 44 -0.93 14.08 7.41
CA SER A 44 -2.10 14.44 8.21
C SER A 44 -2.24 15.97 8.36
N ASP A 45 -3.42 16.43 8.75
CA ASP A 45 -3.72 17.83 9.09
C ASP A 45 -3.58 18.13 10.61
N GLY A 46 -3.09 17.16 11.40
CA GLY A 46 -2.96 17.28 12.85
C GLY A 46 -4.18 16.80 13.64
N SER A 47 -5.22 16.29 12.98
CA SER A 47 -6.44 15.80 13.64
C SER A 47 -6.32 14.37 14.20
N LEU A 48 -5.29 13.61 13.81
CA LEU A 48 -5.12 12.23 14.26
C LEU A 48 -4.32 12.18 15.55
N LYS A 49 -4.64 11.21 16.43
CA LYS A 49 -3.94 11.06 17.71
C LYS A 49 -2.44 10.81 17.54
N TRP A 50 -2.06 10.04 16.52
CA TRP A 50 -0.67 9.79 16.16
C TRP A 50 0.14 11.06 15.89
N ASP A 51 -0.49 12.11 15.37
CA ASP A 51 0.17 13.39 15.06
C ASP A 51 0.77 14.05 16.30
N ALA A 52 0.22 13.76 17.50
CA ALA A 52 0.77 14.27 18.76
C ALA A 52 2.22 13.80 19.00
N HIS A 53 2.59 12.66 18.43
CA HIS A 53 3.92 12.06 18.54
C HIS A 53 4.69 12.18 17.22
N GLY A 54 4.00 12.11 16.08
CA GLY A 54 4.58 12.26 14.73
C GLY A 54 5.64 11.22 14.40
N THR A 55 5.59 10.05 15.05
CA THR A 55 6.62 9.02 14.98
C THR A 55 6.49 8.19 13.71
N ILE A 56 7.60 8.04 12.98
CA ILE A 56 7.66 7.35 11.69
C ILE A 56 8.66 6.19 11.77
N LEU A 57 8.23 4.98 11.41
CA LEU A 57 9.11 3.84 11.20
C LEU A 57 9.95 4.05 9.95
N ASN A 58 11.27 3.99 10.13
CA ASN A 58 12.22 4.06 9.04
C ASN A 58 12.20 2.78 8.18
N PHE A 59 12.26 2.92 6.86
CA PHE A 59 12.24 1.77 5.96
C PHE A 59 13.43 0.81 6.15
N ILE A 60 14.63 1.32 6.47
CA ILE A 60 15.79 0.48 6.80
C ILE A 60 15.51 -0.34 8.05
N TYR A 61 14.86 0.26 9.04
CA TYR A 61 14.46 -0.45 10.25
C TYR A 61 13.46 -1.57 9.95
N ILE A 62 12.42 -1.28 9.18
CA ILE A 62 11.40 -2.26 8.72
C ILE A 62 12.07 -3.42 7.97
N LYS A 63 12.99 -3.12 7.05
CA LYS A 63 13.71 -4.12 6.25
C LYS A 63 14.61 -5.04 7.09
N LYS A 64 15.19 -4.53 8.17
CA LYS A 64 16.12 -5.28 9.03
C LYS A 64 15.44 -6.08 10.13
N ASN A 65 14.31 -5.62 10.65
CA ASN A 65 13.80 -6.13 11.93
C ASN A 65 12.52 -6.95 11.86
N SER A 66 11.94 -7.16 10.68
CA SER A 66 10.54 -7.58 10.54
C SER A 66 9.60 -6.58 11.25
N ILE A 67 8.37 -6.39 10.79
CA ILE A 67 7.50 -5.40 11.47
C ILE A 67 7.12 -5.89 12.90
N TYR A 68 7.28 -7.19 13.21
CA TYR A 68 7.26 -7.75 14.57
C TYR A 68 8.04 -9.07 14.65
N PRO A 69 8.50 -9.47 15.86
CA PRO A 69 8.85 -10.85 16.13
C PRO A 69 7.61 -11.73 16.03
N LEU A 70 7.81 -12.90 15.44
CA LEU A 70 6.86 -13.98 15.25
C LEU A 70 6.04 -14.38 16.51
N ASP A 71 6.41 -13.92 17.71
CA ASP A 71 5.88 -14.39 18.99
C ASP A 71 4.41 -14.05 19.32
N LEU A 72 3.71 -13.22 18.54
CA LEU A 72 2.28 -12.97 18.79
C LEU A 72 1.35 -13.94 18.06
N PHE A 73 1.77 -14.61 16.99
CA PHE A 73 0.89 -15.51 16.22
C PHE A 73 1.59 -16.71 15.54
N THR A 74 2.85 -17.01 15.82
CA THR A 74 3.43 -18.29 15.37
C THR A 74 2.86 -19.46 16.14
N ASN A 75 1.71 -19.92 15.69
CA ASN A 75 1.35 -21.32 15.43
C ASN A 75 -0.08 -21.35 14.85
N MET A 76 -0.30 -21.66 13.58
CA MET A 76 -1.60 -21.77 12.93
C MET A 76 -1.49 -22.80 11.81
N GLU A 77 -1.31 -24.07 12.17
CA GLU A 77 -1.59 -25.19 11.25
C GLU A 77 -3.05 -25.60 11.39
N TRP A 78 -3.74 -26.02 10.34
CA TRP A 78 -5.10 -26.54 10.50
C TRP A 78 -5.07 -28.02 10.92
N ASP A 79 -5.84 -28.40 11.93
CA ASP A 79 -6.05 -29.81 12.24
C ASP A 79 -6.90 -30.49 11.15
N LYS A 80 -6.95 -31.82 11.20
CA LYS A 80 -7.69 -32.67 10.25
C LYS A 80 -9.21 -32.41 10.20
N ASN A 81 -9.74 -31.55 11.09
CA ASN A 81 -11.14 -31.16 11.16
C ASN A 81 -11.37 -29.69 10.73
N GLY A 82 -10.32 -28.98 10.28
CA GLY A 82 -10.43 -27.58 9.86
C GLY A 82 -10.46 -26.59 11.02
N THR A 83 -9.83 -26.91 12.16
CA THR A 83 -9.61 -25.96 13.27
C THR A 83 -8.13 -25.55 13.36
N LEU A 84 -7.85 -24.27 13.59
CA LEU A 84 -6.48 -23.73 13.72
C LEU A 84 -5.75 -24.30 14.95
N ASN A 85 -4.51 -24.74 14.78
CA ASN A 85 -3.64 -25.41 15.75
C ASN A 85 -2.47 -24.50 16.15
N TYR A 86 -2.60 -23.95 17.35
CA TYR A 86 -1.68 -22.99 17.97
C TYR A 86 -0.39 -23.55 18.57
N GLN A 87 0.02 -24.76 18.20
CA GLN A 87 1.26 -25.37 18.74
C GLN A 87 2.36 -25.70 17.69
N LYS A 88 2.19 -25.36 16.40
CA LYS A 88 3.07 -25.86 15.29
C LYS A 88 3.73 -24.93 14.23
N ILE A 89 3.41 -23.63 14.07
CA ILE A 89 4.36 -22.65 13.45
C ILE A 89 5.64 -22.57 14.28
N LYS A 90 6.53 -23.50 13.99
CA LYS A 90 7.92 -23.45 14.40
C LYS A 90 8.47 -22.05 14.16
N ASN A 91 9.22 -21.57 15.14
CA ASN A 91 10.19 -20.49 15.09
C ASN A 91 11.17 -20.65 13.90
N GLU A 92 10.70 -20.44 12.68
CA GLU A 92 11.55 -20.20 11.53
C GLU A 92 11.86 -18.70 11.49
N ALA A 93 13.12 -18.41 11.78
CA ALA A 93 13.72 -17.09 11.76
C ALA A 93 13.29 -16.25 10.55
N PHE A 94 12.93 -14.98 10.82
CA PHE A 94 12.93 -13.84 9.90
C PHE A 94 12.71 -14.20 8.42
N ALA A 95 11.46 -14.28 7.98
CA ALA A 95 11.19 -14.29 6.55
C ALA A 95 11.70 -12.97 5.96
N PRO A 96 12.41 -12.97 4.81
CA PRO A 96 12.83 -11.71 4.20
C PRO A 96 11.60 -10.88 3.85
N LEU A 97 11.68 -9.58 4.07
CA LEU A 97 10.65 -8.61 3.69
C LEU A 97 10.24 -8.80 2.22
N THR A 98 8.94 -8.91 1.97
CA THR A 98 8.40 -8.99 0.61
C THR A 98 7.24 -8.02 0.44
N LEU A 99 6.90 -7.72 -0.81
CA LEU A 99 5.71 -6.96 -1.12
C LEU A 99 4.45 -7.80 -0.89
N TYR A 100 4.38 -8.98 -1.52
CA TYR A 100 3.15 -9.78 -1.60
C TYR A 100 3.42 -11.29 -1.82
N LYS A 101 4.45 -11.88 -1.21
CA LYS A 101 4.70 -13.33 -1.35
C LYS A 101 3.71 -14.16 -0.53
N ASP A 102 2.96 -15.07 -1.17
CA ASP A 102 1.94 -15.90 -0.50
C ASP A 102 1.00 -15.09 0.41
N THR A 103 0.27 -14.16 -0.19
CA THR A 103 -0.62 -13.25 0.52
C THR A 103 -1.90 -13.94 0.97
N TRP A 104 -2.36 -13.64 2.18
CA TRP A 104 -3.60 -14.15 2.74
C TRP A 104 -4.47 -13.00 3.26
N PRO A 105 -5.80 -13.18 3.37
CA PRO A 105 -6.68 -12.12 3.88
C PRO A 105 -6.23 -11.58 5.25
N PHE A 106 -5.81 -12.46 6.16
CA PHE A 106 -5.27 -12.10 7.47
C PHE A 106 -3.90 -11.41 7.43
N HIS A 107 -3.33 -11.13 6.25
CA HIS A 107 -2.16 -10.27 6.18
C HIS A 107 -2.54 -8.78 6.17
N ALA A 108 -3.78 -8.39 5.86
CA ALA A 108 -4.22 -7.01 5.95
C ALA A 108 -4.94 -6.76 7.27
N HIS A 109 -4.30 -6.02 8.17
CA HIS A 109 -4.88 -5.61 9.45
C HIS A 109 -5.16 -4.12 9.47
N GLN A 110 -6.32 -3.77 10.02
CA GLN A 110 -6.70 -2.39 10.27
C GLN A 110 -5.96 -1.87 11.50
N GLY A 111 -5.38 -0.67 11.38
CA GLY A 111 -4.79 0.06 12.49
C GLY A 111 -5.83 0.90 13.24
N ARG A 112 -5.38 2.04 13.79
CA ARG A 112 -6.17 2.97 14.59
C ARG A 112 -6.84 4.06 13.73
N LEU A 113 -7.44 3.66 12.61
CA LEU A 113 -8.11 4.55 11.66
C LEU A 113 -9.44 3.96 11.21
N GLY A 114 -10.44 4.80 10.90
CA GLY A 114 -11.78 4.39 10.47
C GLY A 114 -11.87 3.95 9.00
N ASP A 115 -10.82 3.31 8.47
CA ASP A 115 -10.64 2.98 7.07
C ASP A 115 -10.97 1.51 6.74
N CYS A 116 -11.78 0.86 7.58
CA CYS A 116 -12.26 -0.53 7.34
C CYS A 116 -12.84 -0.74 5.94
N TRP A 117 -13.39 0.32 5.35
CA TRP A 117 -13.91 0.34 3.98
C TRP A 117 -12.83 0.02 2.94
N LEU A 118 -11.56 0.33 3.20
CA LEU A 118 -10.41 0.00 2.38
C LEU A 118 -9.80 -1.35 2.77
N ILE A 119 -9.61 -1.59 4.08
CA ILE A 119 -8.98 -2.83 4.56
C ILE A 119 -9.77 -4.08 4.17
N ALA A 120 -11.10 -4.08 4.29
CA ALA A 120 -11.91 -5.25 3.94
C ALA A 120 -11.80 -5.65 2.44
N PRO A 121 -11.83 -4.71 1.48
CA PRO A 121 -11.48 -4.98 0.09
C PRO A 121 -10.05 -5.49 -0.11
N LEU A 122 -9.06 -4.95 0.60
CA LEU A 122 -7.68 -5.46 0.57
C LEU A 122 -7.62 -6.94 0.97
N MET A 123 -8.29 -7.32 2.06
CA MET A 123 -8.41 -8.72 2.48
C MET A 123 -9.03 -9.60 1.38
N THR A 124 -10.02 -9.07 0.64
CA THR A 124 -10.71 -9.79 -0.45
C THR A 124 -9.80 -10.05 -1.65
N ILE A 125 -8.95 -9.09 -2.00
CA ILE A 125 -8.01 -9.22 -3.13
C ILE A 125 -6.72 -9.95 -2.74
N ALA A 126 -6.49 -10.25 -1.46
CA ALA A 126 -5.24 -10.84 -0.99
C ALA A 126 -4.85 -12.13 -1.73
N ARG A 127 -5.80 -12.99 -2.12
CA ARG A 127 -5.50 -14.23 -2.88
C ARG A 127 -5.39 -14.02 -4.40
N ARG A 128 -5.53 -12.78 -4.89
CA ARG A 128 -5.42 -12.43 -6.31
C ARG A 128 -4.03 -11.90 -6.61
N GLN A 129 -3.03 -12.79 -6.59
CA GLN A 129 -1.62 -12.45 -6.81
C GLN A 129 -1.37 -11.53 -8.02
N LYS A 130 -1.95 -11.85 -9.18
CA LYS A 130 -1.82 -11.02 -10.40
C LYS A 130 -2.41 -9.62 -10.26
N LEU A 131 -3.45 -9.47 -9.45
CA LEU A 131 -4.03 -8.15 -9.17
C LEU A 131 -3.11 -7.35 -8.23
N LEU A 132 -2.51 -7.99 -7.23
CA LEU A 132 -1.51 -7.33 -6.37
C LEU A 132 -0.26 -6.93 -7.16
N GLU A 133 0.21 -7.76 -8.09
CA GLU A 133 1.30 -7.42 -9.01
C GLU A 133 0.91 -6.34 -10.02
N TRP A 134 -0.37 -6.21 -10.35
CA TRP A 134 -0.86 -5.09 -11.15
C TRP A 134 -0.89 -3.80 -10.32
N ILE A 135 -1.38 -3.86 -9.08
CA ILE A 135 -1.47 -2.70 -8.18
C ILE A 135 -0.07 -2.26 -7.74
N ILE A 136 0.84 -3.17 -7.45
CA ILE A 136 2.23 -2.87 -7.07
C ILE A 136 3.15 -3.63 -8.05
N PRO A 137 3.56 -3.00 -9.16
CA PRO A 137 4.36 -3.66 -10.18
C PRO A 137 5.71 -4.21 -9.66
N PRO A 138 6.06 -5.47 -9.96
CA PRO A 138 7.34 -6.04 -9.56
C PRO A 138 8.51 -5.29 -10.21
N ASN A 139 9.56 -5.08 -9.43
CA ASN A 139 10.79 -4.42 -9.87
C ASN A 139 11.95 -4.76 -8.91
N ASP A 140 13.15 -4.33 -9.26
CA ASP A 140 14.40 -4.60 -8.53
C ASP A 140 14.84 -3.47 -7.58
N TYR A 141 14.18 -2.31 -7.64
CA TYR A 141 14.55 -1.12 -6.87
C TYR A 141 13.74 -0.94 -5.59
N SER A 142 12.49 -1.40 -5.52
CA SER A 142 11.54 -1.06 -4.44
C SER A 142 12.03 -1.51 -3.06
N LEU A 143 12.37 -2.79 -2.91
CA LEU A 143 12.91 -3.30 -1.63
C LEU A 143 14.36 -2.87 -1.39
N LYS A 144 15.05 -2.35 -2.41
CA LYS A 144 16.42 -1.84 -2.28
C LYS A 144 16.44 -0.43 -1.72
N TYR A 145 15.68 0.47 -2.34
CA TYR A 145 15.73 1.92 -2.11
C TYR A 145 14.47 2.49 -1.45
N GLY A 146 13.44 1.67 -1.18
CA GLY A 146 12.24 2.12 -0.48
C GLY A 146 11.32 3.01 -1.30
N ILE A 147 11.41 2.95 -2.63
CA ILE A 147 10.50 3.65 -3.56
C ILE A 147 9.52 2.68 -4.19
N PHE A 148 8.22 2.94 -4.03
CA PHE A 148 7.15 2.05 -4.46
C PHE A 148 6.21 2.78 -5.42
N LEU A 149 5.91 2.13 -6.53
CA LEU A 149 4.89 2.57 -7.48
C LEU A 149 3.60 1.81 -7.20
N VAL A 150 2.52 2.53 -6.90
CA VAL A 150 1.21 1.94 -6.62
C VAL A 150 0.20 2.42 -7.66
N ARG A 151 -0.34 1.49 -8.45
CA ARG A 151 -1.39 1.71 -9.43
C ARG A 151 -2.77 1.74 -8.75
N LEU A 152 -3.44 2.89 -8.83
CA LEU A 152 -4.79 3.09 -8.32
C LEU A 152 -5.62 3.84 -9.36
N VAL A 153 -6.93 3.65 -9.35
CA VAL A 153 -7.81 4.43 -10.23
C VAL A 153 -8.06 5.81 -9.64
N GLY A 154 -7.76 6.84 -10.44
CA GLY A 154 -7.91 8.23 -10.05
C GLY A 154 -9.38 8.67 -9.95
N PHE A 155 -9.65 9.66 -9.10
CA PHE A 155 -10.89 10.40 -9.09
C PHE A 155 -10.64 11.89 -8.85
N TYR A 156 -11.66 12.71 -9.06
CA TYR A 156 -11.57 14.16 -8.97
C TYR A 156 -11.36 14.64 -7.53
N CYS A 157 -10.15 15.09 -7.18
CA CYS A 157 -9.89 15.83 -5.94
C CYS A 157 -9.54 17.29 -6.27
N LYS A 158 -10.28 18.23 -5.68
CA LYS A 158 -10.06 19.68 -5.85
C LYS A 158 -9.42 20.22 -4.57
N THR A 159 -8.10 20.37 -4.56
CA THR A 159 -7.41 21.07 -3.46
C THR A 159 -7.01 22.49 -3.86
N TYR A 160 -7.11 23.44 -2.94
CA TYR A 160 -6.84 24.87 -3.14
C TYR A 160 -5.57 25.37 -2.43
N ILE A 161 -4.75 24.47 -1.90
CA ILE A 161 -3.56 24.83 -1.13
C ILE A 161 -2.35 24.30 -1.90
N LEU A 162 -1.35 25.16 -2.09
CA LEU A 162 -0.13 25.04 -2.92
C LEU A 162 -0.26 25.61 -4.33
N LYS A 163 0.42 26.74 -4.53
CA LYS A 163 0.52 27.53 -5.77
C LYS A 163 1.39 26.86 -6.85
N ILE A 164 1.50 25.53 -6.82
CA ILE A 164 2.03 24.68 -7.88
C ILE A 164 0.99 23.57 -8.07
N ILE A 165 0.26 23.66 -9.18
CA ILE A 165 -0.86 22.78 -9.50
C ILE A 165 -0.31 21.50 -10.12
N PHE A 166 -0.30 20.38 -9.40
CA PHE A 166 -0.45 19.08 -10.05
C PHE A 166 -1.95 18.78 -10.17
N ARG A 167 -2.51 19.07 -11.34
CA ARG A 167 -3.83 18.58 -11.76
C ARG A 167 -3.68 17.09 -12.01
N LEU A 168 -4.23 16.24 -11.15
CA LEU A 168 -4.51 14.85 -11.51
C LEU A 168 -6.02 14.70 -11.65
N PHE A 169 -6.52 15.05 -12.83
CA PHE A 169 -7.67 14.37 -13.44
C PHE A 169 -7.18 12.97 -13.89
N PHE A 170 -8.00 11.92 -14.09
CA PHE A 170 -8.89 11.69 -15.23
C PHE A 170 -9.93 10.59 -14.94
N ASN A 171 -11.20 10.85 -15.26
CA ASN A 171 -12.22 9.93 -15.83
C ASN A 171 -12.27 8.42 -15.47
N GLY A 172 -11.79 7.99 -14.30
CA GLY A 172 -11.64 6.56 -13.98
C GLY A 172 -10.42 5.90 -14.65
N GLU A 173 -9.39 6.67 -14.97
CA GLU A 173 -8.13 6.15 -15.53
C GLU A 173 -7.16 5.70 -14.41
N TRP A 174 -6.27 4.76 -14.75
CA TRP A 174 -5.22 4.32 -13.84
C TRP A 174 -4.20 5.43 -13.63
N GLN A 175 -3.73 5.54 -12.39
CA GLN A 175 -2.72 6.49 -11.94
C GLN A 175 -1.63 5.74 -11.19
N ILE A 176 -0.39 6.22 -11.27
CA ILE A 176 0.72 5.70 -10.47
C ILE A 176 1.04 6.68 -9.36
N VAL A 177 0.85 6.23 -8.13
CA VAL A 177 1.21 6.96 -6.92
C VAL A 177 2.57 6.47 -6.46
N VAL A 178 3.54 7.37 -6.44
CA VAL A 178 4.86 7.10 -5.85
C VAL A 178 4.76 7.31 -4.35
N VAL A 179 5.13 6.31 -3.56
CA VAL A 179 5.21 6.38 -2.10
C VAL A 179 6.56 5.84 -1.61
N ASP A 180 7.02 6.35 -0.48
CA ASP A 180 8.17 5.78 0.22
C ASP A 180 7.78 4.65 1.20
N GLY A 181 8.77 3.92 1.70
CA GLY A 181 8.61 2.81 2.66
C GLY A 181 8.56 3.19 4.14
N HIS A 182 8.49 4.47 4.48
CA HIS A 182 8.34 4.95 5.85
C HIS A 182 6.88 4.88 6.29
N LEU A 183 6.59 4.39 7.49
CA LEU A 183 5.23 4.16 7.95
C LEU A 183 4.96 4.84 9.29
N PRO A 184 3.83 5.55 9.47
CA PRO A 184 3.38 6.04 10.76
C PRO A 184 3.36 4.94 11.83
N CYS A 185 3.89 5.24 13.01
CA CYS A 185 3.87 4.36 14.17
C CYS A 185 3.65 5.10 15.47
N ASP A 186 3.15 4.42 16.49
CA ASP A 186 3.04 4.97 17.84
C ASP A 186 4.41 5.11 18.54
N GLU A 187 4.39 5.65 19.77
CA GLU A 187 5.60 5.84 20.59
C GLU A 187 6.34 4.54 20.90
N GLN A 188 5.66 3.39 20.82
CA GLN A 188 6.24 2.07 21.04
C GLN A 188 6.76 1.45 19.73
N CYS A 189 6.81 2.23 18.64
CA CYS A 189 7.19 1.82 17.29
C CYS A 189 6.20 0.82 16.67
N PHE A 190 4.94 0.78 17.11
CA PHE A 190 3.91 -0.05 16.47
C PHE A 190 3.26 0.68 15.30
N PRO A 191 3.10 0.06 14.11
CA PRO A 191 2.40 0.71 12.99
C PRO A 191 1.04 1.25 13.42
N GLU A 192 0.78 2.51 13.07
CA GLU A 192 -0.44 3.20 13.48
C GLU A 192 -1.65 2.81 12.61
N PHE A 193 -1.42 2.65 11.30
CA PHE A 193 -2.44 2.42 10.28
C PHE A 193 -2.35 0.99 9.75
N ALA A 194 -2.72 0.69 8.49
CA ALA A 194 -2.66 -0.65 7.94
C ALA A 194 -1.28 -1.29 8.15
N PHE A 195 -1.30 -2.51 8.67
CA PHE A 195 -0.08 -3.27 8.94
C PHE A 195 -0.27 -4.74 8.64
N THR A 196 0.83 -5.47 8.63
CA THR A 196 0.84 -6.89 8.32
C THR A 196 1.70 -7.70 9.25
N PHE A 197 1.35 -8.98 9.33
CA PHE A 197 2.21 -10.01 9.87
C PHE A 197 3.05 -10.64 8.75
N TYR A 198 4.21 -11.21 9.11
CA TYR A 198 5.10 -11.94 8.20
C TYR A 198 5.73 -11.09 7.09
N ASP A 199 6.01 -9.81 7.34
CA ASP A 199 6.85 -8.97 6.48
C ASP A 199 6.29 -8.81 5.05
N ARG A 200 5.03 -8.38 4.97
CA ARG A 200 4.32 -8.12 3.71
C ARG A 200 3.92 -6.65 3.62
N LEU A 201 4.49 -5.87 2.72
CA LEU A 201 4.21 -4.42 2.73
C LEU A 201 2.93 -4.01 1.99
N TRP A 202 2.33 -4.89 1.19
CA TRP A 202 1.27 -4.49 0.27
C TRP A 202 0.09 -3.72 0.91
N PRO A 203 -0.46 -4.04 2.10
CA PRO A 203 -1.59 -3.30 2.67
C PRO A 203 -1.17 -1.89 3.07
N SER A 204 -0.06 -1.76 3.80
CA SER A 204 0.47 -0.47 4.24
C SER A 204 0.84 0.43 3.05
N LEU A 205 1.41 -0.14 1.99
CA LEU A 205 1.75 0.63 0.78
C LEU A 205 0.50 1.10 0.03
N ILE A 206 -0.52 0.25 -0.10
CA ILE A 206 -1.76 0.61 -0.79
C ILE A 206 -2.54 1.64 0.03
N GLU A 207 -2.70 1.44 1.33
CA GLU A 207 -3.33 2.41 2.22
C GLU A 207 -2.61 3.76 2.17
N LYS A 208 -1.28 3.75 2.23
CA LYS A 208 -0.47 4.98 2.09
C LYS A 208 -0.69 5.67 0.75
N ALA A 209 -0.75 4.92 -0.34
CA ALA A 209 -1.01 5.49 -1.67
C ALA A 209 -2.42 6.09 -1.76
N VAL A 210 -3.43 5.43 -1.19
CA VAL A 210 -4.79 5.98 -1.11
C VAL A 210 -4.80 7.24 -0.24
N ALA A 211 -4.16 7.22 0.94
CA ALA A 211 -4.00 8.40 1.79
C ALA A 211 -3.37 9.57 1.01
N LYS A 212 -2.28 9.32 0.28
CA LYS A 212 -1.61 10.33 -0.55
C LYS A 212 -2.54 10.90 -1.63
N MET A 213 -3.33 10.07 -2.28
CA MET A 213 -4.34 10.53 -3.26
C MET A 213 -5.44 11.39 -2.62
N LEU A 214 -5.85 11.06 -1.39
CA LEU A 214 -6.89 11.79 -0.68
C LEU A 214 -6.38 13.05 0.04
N GLY A 215 -5.06 13.21 0.17
CA GLY A 215 -4.43 14.34 0.86
C GLY A 215 -4.12 14.09 2.34
N GLY A 216 -3.98 12.83 2.76
CA GLY A 216 -3.52 12.42 4.09
C GLY A 216 -4.38 11.30 4.69
N TYR A 217 -3.85 10.65 5.72
CA TYR A 217 -4.51 9.54 6.44
C TYR A 217 -5.82 9.98 7.10
N HIS A 218 -5.89 11.22 7.59
CA HIS A 218 -7.10 11.79 8.19
C HIS A 218 -8.31 11.84 7.24
N LYS A 219 -8.09 11.69 5.92
CA LYS A 219 -9.15 11.63 4.91
C LYS A 219 -9.68 10.22 4.65
N LEU A 220 -9.10 9.20 5.26
CA LEU A 220 -9.55 7.81 5.09
C LEU A 220 -10.68 7.42 6.06
N ASP A 221 -11.09 8.29 6.98
CA ASP A 221 -12.18 7.96 7.90
C ASP A 221 -13.56 8.00 7.19
N GLY A 222 -14.26 6.86 7.19
CA GLY A 222 -15.70 6.82 6.89
C GLY A 222 -16.12 6.79 5.42
N ALA A 223 -15.42 6.08 4.53
CA ALA A 223 -15.83 5.85 3.13
C ALA A 223 -16.53 4.48 2.91
N SER A 224 -16.84 4.11 1.65
CA SER A 224 -17.55 2.87 1.28
C SER A 224 -16.62 1.84 0.63
N SER A 225 -16.82 0.54 0.92
CA SER A 225 -16.03 -0.53 0.29
C SER A 225 -16.18 -0.61 -1.22
N THR A 226 -17.29 -0.14 -1.78
CA THR A 226 -17.45 -0.01 -3.23
C THR A 226 -16.40 0.94 -3.81
N GLN A 227 -16.14 2.05 -3.13
CA GLN A 227 -15.14 3.03 -3.54
C GLN A 227 -13.72 2.45 -3.50
N ALA A 228 -13.40 1.64 -2.49
CA ALA A 228 -12.12 0.93 -2.45
C ALA A 228 -11.99 -0.08 -3.60
N PHE A 229 -13.02 -0.85 -3.93
CA PHE A 229 -12.97 -1.73 -5.10
C PHE A 229 -12.80 -0.96 -6.42
N GLU A 230 -13.41 0.22 -6.55
CA GLU A 230 -13.19 1.10 -7.69
C GLU A 230 -11.72 1.53 -7.79
N TYR A 231 -11.09 1.96 -6.70
CA TYR A 231 -9.67 2.32 -6.68
C TYR A 231 -8.76 1.15 -7.05
N LEU A 232 -9.07 -0.04 -6.57
CA LEU A 232 -8.23 -1.23 -6.72
C LEU A 232 -8.42 -1.97 -8.06
N THR A 233 -9.57 -1.79 -8.72
CA THR A 233 -9.95 -2.60 -9.89
C THR A 233 -10.45 -1.81 -11.09
N GLY A 234 -10.80 -0.53 -10.91
CA GLY A 234 -11.46 0.29 -11.93
C GLY A 234 -12.88 -0.14 -12.29
N MET A 235 -13.43 -1.16 -11.63
CA MET A 235 -14.82 -1.59 -11.87
C MET A 235 -15.77 -0.75 -11.02
N VAL A 236 -16.53 0.12 -11.70
CA VAL A 236 -17.67 0.83 -11.10
C VAL A 236 -18.82 -0.15 -10.90
N GLN A 237 -19.37 -0.22 -9.68
CA GLN A 237 -20.55 -1.03 -9.42
C GLN A 237 -21.75 -0.41 -10.14
N LYS A 238 -22.24 -1.08 -11.19
CA LYS A 238 -23.51 -0.70 -11.83
C LYS A 238 -24.64 -1.22 -10.97
N PHE A 239 -25.33 -0.32 -10.26
CA PHE A 239 -26.65 -0.63 -9.73
C PHE A 239 -27.60 -0.68 -10.93
N SER A 240 -28.21 -1.84 -11.16
CA SER A 240 -29.35 -1.96 -12.05
C SER A 240 -30.56 -1.38 -11.33
N ASP A 241 -31.11 -0.29 -11.89
CA ASP A 241 -32.40 0.28 -11.52
C ASP A 241 -33.55 -0.73 -11.67
#